data_AF-A0A258NQU6-F1
#
_entry.id   AF-A0A258NQU6-F1
#
_cell.length_a   1.000
_cell.length_b   1.000
_cell.length_c   1.000
_cell.angle_alpha   90.00
_cell.angle_beta   90.00
_cell.angle_gamma   90.00
#
_symmetry.space_group_name_H-M   'P 1'
#
loop_
_entity.id
_entity.type
_entity.pdbx_description
1 polymer ?
#
loop_
_entity_poly.entity_id
_entity_poly.type
_entity_poly.pdbx_seq_one_letter_code
_entity_poly.pdbx_strand_id
1 'polypeptide(L)' 'MNATTCTSCGCTDLRACPGGCSWLGVNHRDGTGVCSRCPTHLAAWRYQQAEPTAQQRRELLQIGPTDI' A
#
# COMPACT_ATOMS: atom_id res chain seq x y z
N MET A 1 6.21 1.56 -16.94
CA MET A 1 5.13 0.85 -16.22
C MET A 1 5.74 0.30 -14.95
N ASN A 2 5.34 0.81 -13.78
CA ASN A 2 5.84 0.29 -12.51
C ASN A 2 5.06 -0.99 -12.20
N ALA A 3 5.74 -2.14 -12.22
CA ALA A 3 5.13 -3.41 -11.85
C ALA A 3 4.84 -3.41 -10.35
N THR A 4 3.59 -3.66 -9.97
CA THR A 4 3.17 -3.81 -8.58
C THR A 4 3.81 -5.06 -8.01
N THR A 5 4.39 -4.96 -6.82
CA THR A 5 5.03 -6.10 -6.13
C THR A 5 4.31 -6.42 -4.84
N CYS A 6 4.02 -7.71 -4.62
CA CYS A 6 3.48 -8.17 -3.34
C CYS A 6 4.55 -8.04 -2.26
N THR A 7 4.24 -7.30 -1.19
CA THR A 7 5.21 -7.03 -0.11
C THR A 7 5.57 -8.26 0.73
N SER A 8 4.80 -9.35 0.61
CA SER A 8 5.00 -10.59 1.37
C SER A 8 5.69 -11.68 0.54
N CYS A 9 5.22 -11.98 -0.67
CA CYS A 9 5.75 -13.07 -1.50
C CYS A 9 6.49 -12.62 -2.77
N GLY A 10 6.49 -11.33 -3.10
CA GLY A 10 7.19 -10.80 -4.26
C GLY A 10 6.55 -11.12 -5.62
N CYS A 11 5.33 -11.67 -5.67
CA CYS A 11 4.62 -11.79 -6.94
C CYS A 11 4.37 -10.40 -7.55
N THR A 12 4.32 -10.34 -8.87
CA THR A 12 4.12 -9.08 -9.62
C THR A 12 3.05 -9.23 -10.67
N ASP A 13 2.67 -8.13 -11.33
CA ASP A 13 1.75 -8.13 -12.47
C ASP A 13 2.22 -9.06 -13.61
N LEU A 14 3.54 -9.29 -13.73
CA LEU A 14 4.16 -10.14 -14.75
C LEU A 14 4.57 -11.52 -14.22
N ARG A 15 4.47 -11.76 -12.91
CA ARG A 15 4.93 -13.00 -12.27
C ARG A 15 4.03 -13.35 -11.09
N ALA A 16 2.98 -14.13 -11.37
CA ALA A 16 2.10 -14.65 -10.33
C ALA A 16 2.79 -15.68 -9.42
N CYS A 17 2.16 -15.99 -8.30
CA CYS A 17 2.57 -17.11 -7.44
C CYS A 17 2.46 -18.47 -8.16
N PRO A 18 3.17 -19.51 -7.71
CA PRO A 18 2.99 -20.87 -8.22
C PRO A 18 1.52 -21.32 -8.07
N GLY A 19 0.86 -21.71 -9.18
CA GLY A 19 -0.58 -22.02 -9.18
C GLY A 19 -1.51 -20.81 -9.32
N GLY A 20 -0.94 -19.62 -9.53
CA GLY A 20 -1.69 -18.37 -9.72
C GLY A 20 -2.03 -17.64 -8.42
N CYS A 21 -2.24 -16.34 -8.54
CA CYS A 21 -2.80 -15.48 -7.51
C CYS A 21 -3.42 -14.24 -8.16
N SER A 22 -4.25 -13.54 -7.40
CA SER A 22 -4.84 -12.25 -7.79
C SER A 22 -4.51 -11.20 -6.73
N TRP A 23 -4.70 -9.92 -7.04
CA TRP A 23 -4.49 -8.86 -6.06
C TRP A 23 -5.69 -8.73 -5.10
N LEU A 24 -5.42 -8.66 -3.79
CA LEU A 24 -6.42 -8.30 -2.76
C LEU A 24 -6.38 -6.80 -2.43
N GLY A 25 -5.24 -6.17 -2.66
CA GLY A 25 -5.02 -4.74 -2.51
C GLY A 25 -3.78 -4.31 -3.27
N VAL A 26 -3.86 -3.17 -3.94
CA VAL A 26 -2.76 -2.56 -4.69
C VAL A 26 -2.74 -1.07 -4.43
N ASN A 27 -1.55 -0.53 -4.24
CA ASN A 27 -1.27 0.89 -4.36
C ASN A 27 -0.34 1.09 -5.57
N HIS A 28 -0.90 1.60 -6.66
CA HIS A 28 -0.15 1.86 -7.90
C HIS A 28 0.81 3.04 -7.80
N ARG A 29 0.62 3.96 -6.84
CA ARG A 29 1.58 5.06 -6.60
C ARG A 29 2.89 4.51 -6.07
N ASP A 30 2.80 3.60 -5.11
CA ASP A 30 3.99 3.04 -4.43
C ASP A 30 4.49 1.75 -5.10
N GLY A 31 3.74 1.22 -6.07
CA GLY A 31 4.06 -0.04 -6.73
C GLY A 31 4.01 -1.24 -5.78
N THR A 32 3.22 -1.16 -4.72
CA THR A 32 3.10 -2.23 -3.71
C THR A 32 1.70 -2.81 -3.64
N GLY A 33 1.58 -4.05 -3.19
CA GLY A 33 0.29 -4.68 -2.97
C GLY A 33 0.37 -5.94 -2.11
N VAL A 34 -0.78 -6.58 -1.95
CA VAL A 34 -0.93 -7.88 -1.29
C VAL A 34 -1.77 -8.78 -2.19
N CYS A 35 -1.27 -9.97 -2.50
CA CYS A 35 -1.97 -10.95 -3.33
C CYS A 35 -2.83 -11.92 -2.51
N SER A 36 -3.68 -12.69 -3.19
CA SER A 36 -4.62 -13.64 -2.61
C SER A 36 -3.96 -14.80 -1.85
N ARG A 37 -2.66 -15.04 -2.08
CA ARG A 37 -1.86 -16.04 -1.37
C ARG A 37 -1.25 -15.52 -0.07
N CYS A 38 -1.28 -14.21 0.16
CA CYS A 38 -0.77 -13.54 1.37
C CYS A 38 -1.87 -12.83 2.17
N PRO A 39 -3.05 -13.44 2.42
CA PRO A 39 -4.19 -12.72 3.00
C PRO A 39 -3.92 -12.20 4.41
N THR A 40 -3.06 -12.88 5.17
CA THR A 40 -2.67 -12.50 6.54
C THR A 40 -1.93 -11.16 6.62
N HIS A 41 -1.31 -10.73 5.52
CA HIS A 41 -0.58 -9.46 5.46
C HIS A 41 -1.44 -8.28 5.00
N LEU A 42 -2.68 -8.53 4.55
CA LEU A 42 -3.54 -7.50 3.95
C LEU A 42 -3.90 -6.39 4.95
N ALA A 43 -4.27 -6.76 6.18
CA ALA A 43 -4.70 -5.79 7.19
C ALA A 43 -3.54 -4.87 7.60
N ALA A 44 -2.37 -5.44 7.90
CA ALA A 44 -1.17 -4.69 8.24
C ALA A 44 -0.73 -3.76 7.10
N TRP A 45 -0.73 -4.26 5.86
CA TRP A 45 -0.41 -3.45 4.69
C TRP A 45 -1.40 -2.29 4.53
N ARG A 46 -2.73 -2.53 4.63
CA ARG A 46 -3.74 -1.48 4.54
C ARG A 46 -3.59 -0.40 5.61
N TYR A 47 -3.23 -0.79 6.83
CA TYR A 47 -2.96 0.17 7.91
C TYR A 47 -1.82 1.12 7.53
N GLN A 48 -0.74 0.61 6.92
CA GLN A 48 0.36 1.42 6.42
C GLN A 48 -0.04 2.36 5.27
N GLN A 49 -1.03 1.97 4.46
CA GLN A 49 -1.56 2.83 3.38
C GLN A 49 -2.48 3.95 3.89
N ALA A 50 -3.08 3.79 5.07
CA ALA A 50 -3.97 4.77 5.68
C ALA A 50 -3.21 5.88 6.41
N GLU A 51 -1.92 5.68 6.67
CA GLU A 51 -1.06 6.65 7.34
C GLU A 51 -0.84 7.88 6.42
N PRO A 52 -1.17 9.11 6.86
CA PRO A 52 -0.90 10.30 6.08
C PRO A 52 0.58 10.39 5.77
N THR A 53 0.89 10.76 4.52
CA THR A 53 2.27 10.94 4.07
C THR A 53 3.00 11.93 5.00
N ALA A 54 4.33 11.83 5.11
CA ALA A 54 5.13 12.77 5.91
C ALA A 54 4.87 14.24 5.52
N GLN A 55 4.51 14.48 4.25
CA GLN A 55 4.06 15.77 3.73
C GLN A 55 2.71 16.19 4.35
N GLN A 56 1.69 15.32 4.29
CA GLN A 56 0.37 15.58 4.85
C GLN A 56 0.40 15.72 6.37
N ARG A 57 1.26 15.00 7.09
CA ARG A 57 1.44 15.19 8.54
C ARG A 57 2.02 16.55 8.88
N ARG A 58 2.98 17.04 8.09
CA ARG A 58 3.56 18.38 8.27
C ARG A 58 2.53 19.48 8.05
N GLU A 59 1.69 19.33 7.03
CA GLU A 59 0.63 20.29 6.71
C GLU A 59 -0.48 20.29 7.78
N LEU A 60 -0.88 19.13 8.30
CA LEU A 60 -1.85 19.03 9.40
C LEU A 60 -1.33 19.64 10.71
N LEU A 61 -0.01 19.63 10.93
CA LEU A 61 0.64 20.28 12.08
C LEU A 61 0.85 21.79 11.90
N GLN A 62 0.70 22.32 10.68
CA GLN A 62 0.86 23.74 10.37
C GLN A 62 -0.45 24.54 10.44
N ILE A 63 -1.61 23.88 10.53
CA ILE A 63 -2.90 24.54 10.82
C ILE A 63 -2.98 24.76 12.33
N GLY A 64 -2.33 25.84 12.82
CA GLY A 64 -2.60 26.38 14.15
C GLY A 64 -4.06 26.89 14.23
N PRO A 65 -4.62 27.08 15.44
CA PRO A 65 -5.95 27.66 15.58
C PRO A 65 -5.96 29.04 14.92
N THR A 66 -6.62 29.16 13.77
CA THR A 66 -6.85 30.45 13.13
C THR A 66 -7.68 31.29 14.09
N ASP A 67 -7.03 32.32 14.62
CA ASP A 67 -7.53 33.59 15.14
C ASP A 67 -9.05 33.79 14.93
N ILE A 68 -9.83 33.64 16.02
CA ILE A 68 -11.18 34.21 16.18
C ILE A 68 -11.22 34.92 17.53
#